data_AF-A0A2E0BQT0-F1
#
_entry.id   AF-A0A2E0BQT0-F1
#
_cell.length_a   1.000
_cell.length_b   1.000
_cell.length_c   1.000
_cell.angle_alpha   90.00
_cell.angle_beta   90.00
_cell.angle_gamma   90.00
#
_symmetry.space_group_name_H-M   'P 1'
#
loop_
_entity.id
_entity.type
_entity.pdbx_description
1 polymer ?
#
loop_
_entity_poly.entity_id
_entity_poly.type
_entity_poly.pdbx_seq_one_letter_code
_entity_poly.pdbx_strand_id
1 'polypeptide(L)'
;MARKLKLNLQQMLKKQFDPSKSKALENLAYASASKKVKTAQQMLLQEIDEHEVTQSLENGTKSSALGYQANIFEFLGFNRGDKPVEVLRSAYSNFIHLKRVPLKKKVSATKINYDFTVSYPSLTEIYAQTPLPWGGGRSWVRAIEKGGVSNFNFTLANSRFTTSRSGTAIQSKYQVRDFNYKPVPYLSPIINKFRANLGL
;
A
#
# COMPACT_ATOMS: atom_id res chain seq x y z
N MET A 1 5.58 -48.31 53.12
CA MET A 1 5.14 -46.94 52.73
C MET A 1 5.07 -46.82 51.22
N ALA A 2 3.91 -46.51 50.63
CA ALA A 2 3.78 -46.33 49.18
C ALA A 2 4.28 -44.93 48.77
N ARG A 3 5.26 -44.86 47.86
CA ARG A 3 5.73 -43.60 47.27
C ARG A 3 4.74 -43.15 46.19
N LYS A 4 4.18 -41.95 46.32
CA LYS A 4 3.31 -41.35 45.29
C LYS A 4 4.16 -40.52 44.32
N LEU A 5 4.10 -40.85 43.04
CA LEU A 5 4.70 -40.06 41.96
C LEU A 5 3.64 -39.14 41.36
N LYS A 6 3.93 -37.85 41.24
CA LYS A 6 3.08 -36.89 40.50
C LYS A 6 3.63 -36.74 39.08
N LEU A 7 2.82 -37.10 38.08
CA LEU A 7 3.14 -36.86 36.68
C LEU A 7 2.79 -35.41 36.32
N ASN A 8 3.77 -34.66 35.82
CA ASN A 8 3.59 -33.29 35.34
C ASN A 8 3.54 -33.28 33.80
N LEU A 9 2.46 -32.73 33.24
CA LEU A 9 2.25 -32.63 31.79
C LEU A 9 3.41 -31.94 31.06
N GLN A 10 4.00 -30.88 31.65
CA GLN A 10 5.16 -30.22 31.05
C GLN A 10 6.37 -31.14 30.95
N GLN A 11 6.62 -31.97 31.97
CA GLN A 11 7.73 -32.93 31.95
C GLN A 11 7.51 -34.03 30.89
N MET A 12 6.25 -34.44 30.68
CA MET A 12 5.89 -35.37 29.60
C MET A 12 6.09 -34.75 28.22
N LEU A 13 5.58 -33.53 28.02
CA LEU A 13 5.74 -32.79 26.76
C LEU A 13 7.21 -32.56 26.41
N LYS A 14 8.05 -32.21 27.39
CA LYS A 14 9.50 -32.06 27.17
C LYS A 14 10.18 -33.31 26.62
N LYS A 15 9.67 -34.50 26.98
CA LYS A 15 10.26 -35.79 26.59
C LYS A 15 9.69 -36.36 25.30
N GLN A 16 8.42 -36.11 25.01
CA GLN A 16 7.68 -36.83 23.97
C GLN A 16 7.17 -35.94 22.83
N PHE A 17 7.14 -34.62 23.01
CA PHE A 17 6.60 -33.69 22.02
C PHE A 17 7.69 -32.78 21.44
N ASP A 18 7.83 -32.78 20.12
CA ASP A 18 8.67 -31.82 19.42
C ASP A 18 7.80 -30.82 18.63
N PRO A 19 7.62 -29.59 19.14
CA PRO A 19 6.75 -28.60 18.49
C PRO A 19 7.19 -28.25 17.06
N SER A 20 8.47 -28.45 16.72
CA SER A 20 9.01 -28.16 15.38
C SER A 20 8.48 -29.08 14.28
N LYS A 21 8.07 -30.30 14.65
CA LYS A 21 7.53 -31.33 13.75
C LYS A 21 6.00 -31.35 13.71
N SER A 22 5.35 -30.58 14.58
CA SER A 22 3.88 -30.55 14.64
C SER A 22 3.28 -29.79 13.47
N LYS A 23 2.65 -30.51 12.53
CA LYS A 23 1.93 -29.90 11.40
C LYS A 23 0.69 -29.13 11.86
N ALA A 24 0.06 -29.56 12.96
CA ALA A 24 -1.09 -28.87 13.54
C ALA A 24 -0.71 -27.46 14.01
N LEU A 25 0.41 -27.34 14.75
CA LEU A 25 0.91 -26.02 15.20
C LEU A 25 1.30 -25.14 14.01
N GLU A 26 1.96 -25.71 12.99
CA GLU A 26 2.32 -24.97 11.79
C GLU A 26 1.09 -24.46 11.02
N ASN A 27 0.05 -25.29 10.88
CA ASN A 27 -1.20 -24.91 10.22
C ASN A 27 -1.94 -23.81 11.01
N LEU A 28 -1.98 -23.89 12.34
CA LEU A 28 -2.56 -22.84 13.19
C LEU A 28 -1.78 -21.52 13.08
N ALA A 29 -0.44 -21.59 13.11
CA ALA A 29 0.42 -20.43 12.95
C ALA A 29 0.21 -19.78 11.57
N TYR A 30 0.13 -20.58 10.50
CA TYR A 30 -0.14 -20.09 9.15
C TYR A 30 -1.52 -19.46 9.03
N ALA A 31 -2.56 -20.08 9.59
CA ALA A 31 -3.91 -19.52 9.57
C ALA A 31 -3.97 -18.15 10.28
N SER A 32 -3.30 -18.03 11.42
CA SER A 32 -3.18 -16.78 12.16
C SER A 32 -2.43 -15.70 11.36
N ALA A 33 -1.27 -16.05 10.80
CA ALA A 33 -0.48 -15.15 9.96
C ALA A 33 -1.25 -14.72 8.71
N SER A 34 -1.94 -15.65 8.04
CA SER A 34 -2.75 -15.38 6.85
C SER A 34 -3.89 -14.41 7.16
N LYS A 35 -4.59 -14.60 8.28
CA LYS A 35 -5.62 -13.68 8.74
C LYS A 35 -5.04 -12.27 8.97
N LYS A 36 -3.91 -12.18 9.66
CA LYS A 36 -3.22 -10.90 9.92
C LYS A 36 -2.83 -10.18 8.62
N VAL A 37 -2.25 -10.90 7.65
CA VAL A 37 -1.87 -10.35 6.34
C VAL A 37 -3.10 -9.88 5.57
N LYS A 38 -4.17 -10.66 5.53
CA LYS A 38 -5.41 -10.28 4.86
C LYS A 38 -6.03 -9.01 5.47
N THR A 39 -6.06 -8.91 6.80
CA THR A 39 -6.54 -7.69 7.48
C THR A 39 -5.66 -6.49 7.16
N ALA A 40 -4.33 -6.64 7.20
CA ALA A 40 -3.41 -5.54 6.85
C ALA A 40 -3.54 -5.11 5.38
N GLN A 41 -3.74 -6.06 4.47
CA GLN A 41 -4.00 -5.78 3.05
C GLN A 41 -5.30 -5.00 2.85
N GLN A 42 -6.38 -5.40 3.52
CA GLN A 42 -7.66 -4.69 3.46
C GLN A 42 -7.55 -3.25 3.97
N MET A 43 -6.85 -3.05 5.11
CA MET A 43 -6.60 -1.71 5.64
C MET A 43 -5.76 -0.86 4.68
N LEU A 44 -4.73 -1.44 4.07
CA LEU A 44 -3.92 -0.74 3.07
C LEU A 44 -4.76 -0.29 1.87
N LEU A 45 -5.61 -1.17 1.33
CA LEU A 45 -6.46 -0.84 0.17
C LEU A 45 -7.50 0.23 0.54
N GLN A 46 -8.10 0.12 1.71
CA GLN A 46 -9.02 1.12 2.23
C GLN A 46 -8.33 2.48 2.40
N GLU A 47 -7.12 2.51 2.96
CA GLU A 47 -6.36 3.75 3.11
C GLU A 47 -5.97 4.36 1.77
N ILE A 48 -5.67 3.54 0.76
CA ILE A 48 -5.47 4.04 -0.61
C ILE A 48 -6.76 4.70 -1.10
N ASP A 49 -7.91 4.04 -0.97
CA ASP A 49 -9.19 4.55 -1.47
C ASP A 49 -9.63 5.84 -0.78
N GLU A 50 -9.49 5.91 0.54
CA GLU A 50 -9.93 7.06 1.35
C GLU A 50 -8.99 8.28 1.22
N HIS A 51 -7.77 8.10 0.72
CA HIS A 51 -6.78 9.17 0.65
C HIS A 51 -7.21 10.32 -0.28
N GLU A 52 -6.90 11.57 0.09
CA GLU A 52 -7.26 12.76 -0.70
C GLU A 52 -6.77 12.70 -2.16
N VAL A 53 -5.60 12.09 -2.39
CA VAL A 53 -5.03 11.92 -3.72
C VAL A 53 -5.91 11.02 -4.58
N THR A 54 -6.39 9.90 -4.05
CA THR A 54 -7.29 8.97 -4.75
C THR A 54 -8.63 9.64 -5.02
N GLN A 55 -9.19 10.31 -4.02
CA GLN A 55 -10.43 11.07 -4.18
C GLN A 55 -10.30 12.13 -5.29
N SER A 56 -9.14 12.78 -5.36
CA SER A 56 -8.88 13.79 -6.39
C SER A 56 -8.68 13.18 -7.78
N LEU A 57 -8.12 11.97 -7.86
CA LEU A 57 -7.90 11.25 -9.11
C LEU A 57 -9.19 10.63 -9.67
N GLU A 58 -10.07 10.11 -8.84
CA GLU A 58 -11.24 9.34 -9.30
C GLU A 58 -12.53 10.14 -9.26
N ASN A 59 -12.72 10.93 -8.19
CA ASN A 59 -13.96 11.67 -7.95
C ASN A 59 -13.84 13.15 -8.35
N GLY A 60 -12.67 13.57 -8.84
CA GLY A 60 -12.41 14.94 -9.25
C GLY A 60 -12.45 15.95 -8.09
N THR A 61 -12.30 15.49 -6.84
CA THR A 61 -12.27 16.39 -5.68
C THR A 61 -11.03 17.28 -5.73
N LYS A 62 -11.16 18.53 -5.28
CA LYS A 62 -10.02 19.45 -5.25
C LYS A 62 -9.06 19.03 -4.13
N SER A 63 -7.76 19.02 -4.41
CA SER A 63 -6.74 18.54 -3.46
C SER A 63 -5.96 19.67 -2.81
N SER A 64 -5.49 19.42 -1.58
CA SER A 64 -4.60 20.33 -0.85
C SER A 64 -3.27 20.57 -1.58
N ALA A 65 -2.79 19.58 -2.35
CA ALA A 65 -1.59 19.67 -3.17
C ALA A 65 -1.62 20.84 -4.18
N LEU A 66 -2.84 21.22 -4.58
CA LEU A 66 -3.15 22.27 -5.56
C LEU A 66 -3.94 23.43 -4.92
N GLY A 67 -3.82 23.61 -3.60
CA GLY A 67 -4.46 24.71 -2.87
C GLY A 67 -5.98 24.66 -2.93
N TYR A 68 -6.57 23.49 -3.13
CA TYR A 68 -8.00 23.28 -3.35
C TYR A 68 -8.58 24.07 -4.54
N GLN A 69 -7.76 24.38 -5.54
CA GLN A 69 -8.19 25.09 -6.76
C GLN A 69 -8.51 24.14 -7.91
N ALA A 70 -7.89 22.97 -7.96
CA ALA A 70 -8.05 21.97 -8.99
C ALA A 70 -7.91 20.56 -8.42
N ASN A 71 -8.31 19.56 -9.21
CA ASN A 71 -8.06 18.16 -8.89
C ASN A 71 -6.76 17.65 -9.57
N ILE A 72 -6.20 16.59 -9.02
CA ILE A 72 -4.93 15.99 -9.44
C ILE A 72 -5.09 15.31 -10.81
N PHE A 73 -6.23 14.70 -11.10
CA PHE A 73 -6.46 13.98 -12.37
C PHE A 73 -6.22 14.88 -13.59
N GLU A 74 -6.84 16.04 -13.55
CA GLU A 74 -6.77 17.05 -14.59
C GLU A 74 -5.41 17.71 -14.66
N PHE A 75 -4.85 18.04 -13.48
CA PHE A 75 -3.54 18.67 -13.38
C PHE A 75 -2.44 17.77 -13.96
N LEU A 76 -2.51 16.47 -13.70
CA LEU A 76 -1.59 15.49 -14.26
C LEU A 76 -1.88 15.16 -15.73
N GLY A 77 -2.95 15.70 -16.31
CA GLY A 77 -3.25 15.57 -17.73
C GLY A 77 -3.60 14.14 -18.16
N PHE A 78 -4.25 13.38 -17.27
CA PHE A 78 -4.84 12.09 -17.65
C PHE A 78 -5.96 12.29 -18.66
N ASN A 79 -6.16 11.30 -19.52
CA ASN A 79 -7.25 11.32 -20.49
C ASN A 79 -8.56 10.94 -19.80
N ARG A 80 -9.68 11.46 -20.30
CA ARG A 80 -11.00 11.08 -19.78
C ARG A 80 -11.18 9.55 -19.81
N GLY A 81 -11.55 8.97 -18.67
CA GLY A 81 -11.76 7.54 -18.51
C GLY A 81 -10.53 6.75 -18.05
N ASP A 82 -9.35 7.37 -17.98
CA ASP A 82 -8.18 6.75 -17.37
C ASP A 82 -8.47 6.40 -15.90
N LYS A 83 -7.98 5.24 -15.44
CA LYS A 83 -8.12 4.76 -14.06
C LYS A 83 -6.76 4.53 -13.42
N PRO A 84 -5.97 5.60 -13.15
CA PRO A 84 -4.59 5.47 -12.70
C PRO A 84 -4.45 4.77 -11.34
N VAL A 85 -5.45 4.91 -10.46
CA VAL A 85 -5.45 4.29 -9.12
C VAL A 85 -5.69 2.78 -9.19
N GLU A 86 -6.35 2.28 -10.24
CA GLU A 86 -6.62 0.84 -10.40
C GLU A 86 -5.35 0.02 -10.49
N VAL A 87 -4.27 0.59 -11.04
CA VAL A 87 -2.95 -0.03 -11.06
C VAL A 87 -2.45 -0.30 -9.64
N LEU A 88 -2.67 0.63 -8.71
CA LEU A 88 -2.31 0.45 -7.29
C LEU A 88 -3.16 -0.63 -6.63
N ARG A 89 -4.48 -0.59 -6.83
CA ARG A 89 -5.39 -1.60 -6.28
C ARG A 89 -5.00 -2.99 -6.74
N SER A 90 -4.82 -3.17 -8.05
CA SER A 90 -4.41 -4.43 -8.66
C SER A 90 -3.05 -4.90 -8.14
N ALA A 91 -2.08 -3.98 -7.97
CA ALA A 91 -0.76 -4.35 -7.47
C ALA A 91 -0.84 -4.90 -6.02
N TYR A 92 -1.57 -4.22 -5.14
CA TYR A 92 -1.66 -4.63 -3.74
C TYR A 92 -2.69 -5.72 -3.47
N SER A 93 -3.73 -5.87 -4.29
CA SER A 93 -4.66 -6.99 -4.18
C SER A 93 -4.00 -8.29 -4.62
N ASN A 94 -3.22 -8.25 -5.71
CA ASN A 94 -2.78 -9.46 -6.39
C ASN A 94 -1.39 -9.93 -6.00
N PHE A 95 -0.48 -9.05 -5.58
CA PHE A 95 0.93 -9.42 -5.33
C PHE A 95 1.32 -9.48 -3.85
N ILE A 96 0.36 -9.27 -2.93
CA ILE A 96 0.59 -9.52 -1.50
C ILE A 96 0.39 -11.01 -1.23
N HIS A 97 1.49 -11.71 -0.89
CA HIS A 97 1.47 -13.15 -0.67
C HIS A 97 2.23 -13.56 0.59
N LEU A 98 1.61 -14.43 1.38
CA LEU A 98 2.23 -15.08 2.53
C LEU A 98 2.82 -16.43 2.11
N LYS A 99 4.14 -16.59 2.23
CA LYS A 99 4.78 -17.89 1.99
C LYS A 99 4.31 -18.89 3.04
N ARG A 100 3.85 -20.07 2.60
CA ARG A 100 3.29 -21.08 3.49
C ARG A 100 4.31 -21.72 4.43
N VAL A 101 5.55 -21.86 3.98
CA VAL A 101 6.62 -22.49 4.76
C VAL A 101 7.25 -21.45 5.68
N PRO A 102 7.06 -21.52 7.02
CA PRO A 102 7.72 -20.62 7.95
C PRO A 102 9.16 -21.04 8.22
N LEU A 103 9.98 -20.09 8.62
CA LEU A 103 11.21 -20.36 9.35
C LEU A 103 10.85 -20.72 10.80
N LYS A 104 11.26 -21.91 11.23
CA LYS A 104 10.94 -22.47 12.54
C LYS A 104 12.09 -22.22 13.50
N LYS A 105 11.85 -21.49 14.59
CA LYS A 105 12.85 -21.23 15.64
C LYS A 105 12.39 -21.83 16.95
N LYS A 106 13.01 -22.93 17.37
CA LYS A 106 12.73 -23.56 18.66
C LYS A 106 13.31 -22.69 19.77
N VAL A 107 12.45 -22.22 20.67
CA VAL A 107 12.83 -21.36 21.80
C VAL A 107 13.04 -22.21 23.06
N SER A 108 12.22 -23.25 23.24
CA SER A 108 12.38 -24.22 24.32
C SER A 108 11.75 -25.56 23.92
N ALA A 109 11.79 -26.53 24.82
CA ALA A 109 11.12 -27.81 24.61
C ALA A 109 9.59 -27.70 24.40
N THR A 110 8.96 -26.61 24.87
CA THR A 110 7.51 -26.40 24.74
C THR A 110 7.12 -25.15 23.95
N LYS A 111 8.10 -24.36 23.48
CA LYS A 111 7.88 -23.09 22.77
C LYS A 111 8.62 -23.05 21.45
N ILE A 112 7.93 -22.61 20.41
CA ILE A 112 8.46 -22.41 19.07
C ILE A 112 7.93 -21.10 18.49
N ASN A 113 8.78 -20.39 17.75
CA ASN A 113 8.40 -19.25 16.95
C ASN A 113 8.35 -19.66 15.47
N TYR A 114 7.35 -19.15 14.76
CA TYR A 114 7.19 -19.31 13.32
C TYR A 114 7.30 -17.94 12.66
N ASP A 115 8.36 -17.74 11.89
CA ASP A 115 8.56 -16.49 11.16
C ASP A 115 8.13 -16.72 9.70
N PHE A 116 7.10 -16.01 9.26
CA PHE A 116 6.60 -16.11 7.90
C PHE A 116 7.11 -14.95 7.05
N THR A 117 7.45 -15.25 5.79
CA THR A 117 7.81 -14.22 4.80
C THR A 117 6.57 -13.74 4.07
N VAL A 118 6.40 -12.42 4.02
CA VAL A 118 5.37 -11.74 3.22
C VAL A 118 6.05 -11.04 2.05
N SER A 119 5.59 -11.31 0.84
CA SER A 119 5.96 -10.60 -0.38
C SER A 119 4.90 -9.54 -0.68
N TYR A 120 5.34 -8.35 -1.09
CA TYR A 120 4.46 -7.24 -1.48
C TYR A 120 5.22 -6.31 -2.45
N PRO A 121 4.52 -5.55 -3.31
CA PRO A 121 5.16 -4.57 -4.20
C PRO A 121 5.91 -3.48 -3.43
N SER A 122 7.15 -3.23 -3.81
CA SER A 122 7.94 -2.11 -3.32
C SER A 122 7.51 -0.78 -3.95
N LEU A 123 7.82 0.35 -3.30
CA LEU A 123 7.57 1.68 -3.87
C LEU A 123 8.23 1.85 -5.24
N THR A 124 9.43 1.32 -5.42
CA THR A 124 10.17 1.42 -6.69
C THR A 124 9.44 0.68 -7.82
N GLU A 125 8.91 -0.52 -7.55
CA GLU A 125 8.12 -1.27 -8.52
C GLU A 125 6.81 -0.55 -8.85
N ILE A 126 6.14 0.02 -7.85
CA ILE A 126 4.94 0.83 -8.07
C ILE A 126 5.26 2.07 -8.93
N TYR A 127 6.38 2.74 -8.68
CA TYR A 127 6.77 3.89 -9.50
C TYR A 127 6.95 3.50 -10.96
N ALA A 128 7.55 2.34 -11.24
CA ALA A 128 7.68 1.84 -12.61
C ALA A 128 6.32 1.56 -13.27
N GLN A 129 5.32 1.14 -12.49
CA GLN A 129 3.97 0.82 -13.00
C GLN A 129 3.02 2.02 -13.08
N THR A 130 3.43 3.20 -12.61
CA THR A 130 2.56 4.38 -12.52
C THR A 130 3.06 5.54 -13.37
N PRO A 131 3.27 5.37 -14.69
CA PRO A 131 3.85 6.40 -15.54
C PRO A 131 2.92 7.63 -15.64
N LEU A 132 3.53 8.81 -15.68
CA LEU A 132 2.88 10.06 -16.04
C LEU A 132 2.61 10.09 -17.56
N PRO A 133 1.42 10.53 -18.01
CA PRO A 133 1.06 10.54 -19.43
C PRO A 133 1.99 11.34 -20.34
N TRP A 134 2.67 12.36 -19.80
CA TRP A 134 3.61 13.24 -20.52
C TRP A 134 5.01 13.26 -19.89
N GLY A 135 5.24 12.43 -18.87
CA GLY A 135 6.42 12.52 -18.01
C GLY A 135 7.63 11.68 -18.46
N GLY A 136 7.63 11.13 -19.68
CA GLY A 136 8.77 10.38 -20.22
C GLY A 136 9.25 9.21 -19.34
N GLY A 137 8.31 8.48 -18.72
CA GLY A 137 8.62 7.36 -17.80
C GLY A 137 8.72 7.74 -16.31
N ARG A 138 8.51 9.02 -15.95
CA ARG A 138 8.38 9.44 -14.54
C ARG A 138 7.08 8.93 -13.93
N SER A 139 7.12 8.56 -12.65
CA SER A 139 5.95 8.10 -11.91
C SER A 139 5.07 9.24 -11.43
N TRP A 140 3.75 9.13 -11.59
CA TRP A 140 2.79 10.09 -11.05
C TRP A 140 2.73 10.02 -9.52
N VAL A 141 2.80 8.81 -8.95
CA VAL A 141 2.82 8.62 -7.49
C VAL A 141 4.03 9.35 -6.90
N ARG A 142 5.21 9.12 -7.49
CA ARG A 142 6.44 9.79 -7.04
C ARG A 142 6.36 11.30 -7.19
N ALA A 143 5.79 11.79 -8.29
CA ALA A 143 5.68 13.22 -8.55
C ALA A 143 4.74 13.93 -7.56
N ILE A 144 3.69 13.24 -7.09
CA ILE A 144 2.81 13.76 -6.05
C ILE A 144 3.53 13.80 -4.70
N GLU A 145 4.20 12.71 -4.32
CA GLU A 145 4.81 12.60 -2.99
C GLU A 145 6.08 13.41 -2.80
N LYS A 146 6.87 13.56 -3.86
CA LYS A 146 8.21 14.19 -3.81
C LYS A 146 8.27 15.50 -4.57
N GLY A 147 7.17 15.92 -5.19
CA GLY A 147 7.16 17.02 -6.14
C GLY A 147 7.75 16.62 -7.49
N GLY A 148 7.81 17.60 -8.39
CA GLY A 148 8.28 17.40 -9.76
C GLY A 148 7.19 17.40 -10.82
N VAL A 149 5.97 17.78 -10.44
CA VAL A 149 4.96 18.27 -11.38
C VAL A 149 5.13 19.79 -11.50
N SER A 150 5.59 20.25 -12.65
CA SER A 150 5.68 21.67 -12.99
C SER A 150 4.45 22.11 -13.79
N ASN A 151 4.23 23.42 -13.91
CA ASN A 151 3.24 24.07 -14.79
C ASN A 151 1.81 24.23 -14.27
N PHE A 152 1.54 24.02 -12.97
CA PHE A 152 0.22 24.37 -12.41
C PHE A 152 -0.12 25.86 -12.60
N ASN A 153 0.91 26.71 -12.54
CA ASN A 153 0.80 28.16 -12.74
C ASN A 153 0.28 28.57 -14.12
N PHE A 154 0.34 27.67 -15.09
CA PHE A 154 -0.12 27.87 -16.46
C PHE A 154 -1.42 27.09 -16.75
N THR A 155 -1.92 26.30 -15.80
CA THR A 155 -3.06 25.40 -16.04
C THR A 155 -4.37 26.07 -15.66
N LEU A 156 -5.25 26.28 -16.63
CA LEU A 156 -6.64 26.68 -16.41
C LEU A 156 -7.50 25.43 -16.28
N ALA A 157 -8.20 25.28 -15.15
CA ALA A 157 -9.15 24.20 -14.91
C ALA A 157 -10.57 24.78 -14.93
N ASN A 158 -11.42 24.27 -15.82
CA ASN A 158 -12.83 24.64 -15.95
C ASN A 158 -13.60 23.47 -16.58
N SER A 159 -14.79 23.15 -16.07
CA SER A 159 -15.65 22.07 -16.55
C SER A 159 -16.11 22.20 -18.00
N ARG A 160 -15.82 23.32 -18.68
CA ARG A 160 -16.25 23.64 -20.04
C ARG A 160 -15.20 23.39 -21.13
N PHE A 161 -14.02 22.89 -20.80
CA PHE A 161 -12.95 22.64 -21.78
C PHE A 161 -13.09 21.28 -22.49
N THR A 162 -14.20 21.07 -23.19
CA THR A 162 -14.56 19.80 -23.84
C THR A 162 -13.56 19.31 -24.90
N THR A 163 -12.73 20.19 -25.46
CA THR A 163 -11.68 19.87 -26.44
C THR A 163 -10.34 19.46 -25.81
N SER A 164 -10.22 19.53 -24.47
CA SER A 164 -9.00 19.13 -23.75
C SER A 164 -8.95 17.62 -23.47
N ARG A 165 -7.74 17.09 -23.22
CA ARG A 165 -7.51 15.64 -22.97
C ARG A 165 -8.33 15.08 -21.80
N SER A 166 -8.39 15.81 -20.68
CA SER A 166 -9.24 15.45 -19.53
C SER A 166 -10.69 15.91 -19.71
N GLY A 167 -10.93 16.87 -20.61
CA GLY A 167 -12.20 17.54 -20.83
C GLY A 167 -12.45 18.74 -19.89
N THR A 168 -11.45 19.10 -19.08
CA THR A 168 -11.62 20.05 -17.96
C THR A 168 -10.39 20.92 -17.65
N ALA A 169 -9.24 20.70 -18.31
CA ALA A 169 -8.07 21.55 -18.11
C ALA A 169 -7.27 21.84 -19.39
N ILE A 170 -6.80 23.07 -19.55
CA ILE A 170 -5.95 23.52 -20.65
C ILE A 170 -4.73 24.27 -20.10
N GLN A 171 -3.60 24.21 -20.81
CA GLN A 171 -2.42 25.01 -20.48
C GLN A 171 -2.40 26.30 -21.29
N SER A 172 -2.30 27.42 -20.58
CA SER A 172 -2.12 28.76 -21.12
C SER A 172 -0.64 29.04 -21.41
N LYS A 173 -0.37 29.84 -22.44
CA LYS A 173 0.97 30.39 -22.72
C LYS A 173 1.43 31.38 -21.64
N TYR A 174 0.48 32.04 -21.00
CA TYR A 174 0.72 33.01 -19.93
C TYR A 174 0.45 32.40 -18.57
N GLN A 175 1.19 32.84 -17.55
CA GLN A 175 0.94 32.47 -16.17
C GLN A 175 -0.46 32.98 -15.76
N VAL A 176 -1.30 32.07 -15.26
CA VAL A 176 -2.69 32.34 -14.86
C VAL A 176 -2.87 32.36 -13.35
N ARG A 177 -1.86 31.91 -12.60
CA ARG A 177 -1.81 31.98 -11.13
C ARG A 177 -0.37 31.88 -10.63
N ASP A 178 -0.15 32.37 -9.42
CA ASP A 178 1.10 32.17 -8.69
C ASP A 178 0.87 31.17 -7.55
N PHE A 179 1.17 29.90 -7.82
CA PHE A 179 0.97 28.80 -6.90
C PHE A 179 2.17 27.85 -6.89
N ASN A 180 2.66 27.57 -5.69
CA ASN A 180 3.70 26.58 -5.50
C ASN A 180 3.07 25.24 -5.14
N TYR A 181 3.29 24.23 -6.00
CA TYR A 181 2.88 22.86 -5.75
C TYR A 181 3.36 22.39 -4.37
N LYS A 182 2.43 21.83 -3.58
CA LYS A 182 2.74 21.28 -2.27
C LYS A 182 2.73 19.76 -2.36
N PRO A 183 3.89 19.08 -2.24
CA PRO A 183 3.93 17.62 -2.21
C PRO A 183 3.06 17.07 -1.08
N VAL A 184 2.28 16.04 -1.38
CA VAL A 184 1.39 15.39 -0.42
C VAL A 184 1.87 13.95 -0.22
N PRO A 185 2.23 13.55 1.01
CA PRO A 185 2.50 12.15 1.32
C PRO A 185 1.29 11.30 0.95
N TYR A 186 1.51 10.16 0.28
CA TYR A 186 0.42 9.32 -0.21
C TYR A 186 0.73 7.86 0.03
N LEU A 187 1.42 7.19 -0.89
CA LEU A 187 1.62 5.75 -0.83
C LEU A 187 2.74 5.35 0.14
N SER A 188 3.79 6.16 0.27
CA SER A 188 4.89 5.93 1.20
C SER A 188 4.43 5.75 2.66
N PRO A 189 3.64 6.66 3.26
CA PRO A 189 3.14 6.47 4.63
C PRO A 189 2.17 5.29 4.76
N ILE A 190 1.31 5.04 3.76
CA ILE A 190 0.36 3.92 3.77
C ILE A 190 1.11 2.57 3.82
N ILE A 191 2.15 2.40 2.99
CA ILE A 191 2.97 1.17 3.01
C ILE A 191 3.70 1.04 4.34
N ASN A 192 4.24 2.12 4.89
CA ASN A 192 4.92 2.07 6.19
C ASN A 192 3.96 1.62 7.29
N LYS A 193 2.71 2.07 7.26
CA LYS A 193 1.68 1.62 8.21
C LYS A 193 1.30 0.16 7.99
N PHE A 194 1.20 -0.31 6.74
CA PHE A 194 1.03 -1.73 6.42
C PHE A 194 2.16 -2.60 7.01
N ARG A 195 3.41 -2.18 6.84
CA ARG A 195 4.57 -2.86 7.43
C ARG A 195 4.50 -2.89 8.95
N ALA A 196 4.21 -1.76 9.58
CA ALA A 196 4.05 -1.67 11.02
C ALA A 196 2.93 -2.59 11.54
N ASN A 197 1.79 -2.66 10.85
CA ASN A 197 0.68 -3.56 11.19
C ASN A 197 1.10 -5.03 11.13
N LEU A 198 2.03 -5.40 10.24
CA LEU A 198 2.61 -6.74 10.19
C LEU A 198 3.68 -6.99 11.26
N GLY A 199 4.27 -5.93 11.82
CA GLY A 199 5.39 -5.99 12.77
C GLY A 199 6.75 -6.00 12.08
N LEU A 200 6.87 -5.29 10.94
CA LEU A 200 8.05 -5.15 10.07
C LEU A 200 8.59 -3.72 10.04
#